data_AF-A0A949WLF9-F1
#
_entry.id   AF-A0A949WLF9-F1
#
_cell.length_a   1.000
_cell.length_b   1.000
_cell.length_c   1.000
_cell.angle_alpha   90.00
_cell.angle_beta   90.00
_cell.angle_gamma   90.00
#
_symmetry.space_group_name_H-M   'P 1'
#
loop_
_entity.id
_entity.type
_entity.pdbx_description
1 polymer ?
#
loop_
_entity_poly.entity_id
_entity_poly.type
_entity_poly.pdbx_seq_one_letter_code
_entity_poly.pdbx_strand_id
1 'polypeptide(L)'
;MPRRCTSKATKRTHIYQVRLSDLELDWLRMKARDAGVPQSVLIRRLTLGKPLPTRISKISLKTYQELSRIGNNLNQLSKASNAAIKMGCQPPVDSQILNELLDVVNKVGRQLTSLIDCDEDSEELEEDSVDDWEAEEG
;
A
#
# COMPACT_ATOMS: atom_id res chain seq x y z
N MET A 1 17.22 13.47 -10.22
CA MET A 1 16.84 13.11 -8.84
C MET A 1 17.49 14.09 -7.88
N PRO A 2 16.76 14.88 -7.09
CA PRO A 2 17.36 15.77 -6.11
C PRO A 2 18.09 14.94 -5.04
N ARG A 3 19.36 15.28 -4.75
CA ARG A 3 20.14 14.62 -3.70
C ARG A 3 19.50 14.96 -2.36
N ARG A 4 19.10 13.93 -1.60
CA ARG A 4 18.50 14.11 -0.28
C ARG A 4 19.61 14.55 0.70
N CYS A 5 19.76 15.85 0.91
CA CYS A 5 20.62 16.40 1.96
C CYS A 5 19.98 16.11 3.33
N THR A 6 20.45 15.07 4.01
CA THR A 6 20.07 14.83 5.41
C THR A 6 20.88 15.76 6.31
N SER A 7 20.23 16.47 7.23
CA SER A 7 20.92 17.30 8.22
C SER A 7 21.84 16.44 9.10
N LYS A 8 22.92 17.03 9.63
CA LYS A 8 23.86 16.35 10.52
C LYS A 8 23.16 15.68 11.72
N ALA A 9 22.08 16.29 12.22
CA ALA A 9 21.26 15.77 13.32
C ALA A 9 20.48 14.48 13.00
N THR A 10 20.22 14.18 11.72
CA THR A 10 19.47 12.96 11.31
C THR A 10 20.39 11.83 10.86
N LYS A 11 21.72 12.05 10.86
CA LYS A 11 22.69 11.02 10.48
C LYS A 11 22.77 9.95 11.57
N ARG A 12 22.59 8.69 11.18
CA ARG A 12 22.64 7.54 12.10
C ARG A 12 24.09 7.10 12.28
N THR A 13 24.67 7.35 13.45
CA THR A 13 26.07 7.04 13.78
C THR A 13 26.23 5.96 14.85
N HIS A 14 25.21 5.72 15.66
CA HIS A 14 25.25 4.77 16.77
C HIS A 14 24.79 3.37 16.36
N ILE A 15 25.43 2.35 16.93
CA ILE A 15 25.13 0.93 16.72
C ILE A 15 24.61 0.36 18.04
N TYR A 16 23.53 -0.42 17.97
CA TYR A 16 23.00 -1.17 19.10
C TYR A 16 23.15 -2.66 18.80
N GLN A 17 23.91 -3.37 19.64
CA GLN A 17 24.19 -4.80 19.48
C GLN A 17 23.25 -5.62 20.37
N VAL A 18 22.62 -6.64 19.79
CA VAL A 18 21.70 -7.55 20.49
C VAL A 18 22.14 -8.98 20.19
N ARG A 19 22.20 -9.81 21.22
CA ARG A 19 22.42 -11.25 21.05
C ARG A 19 21.08 -11.92 20.74
N LEU A 20 21.09 -12.81 19.76
CA LEU A 20 19.93 -13.54 19.30
C LEU A 20 20.28 -15.03 19.30
N SER A 21 19.31 -15.85 19.66
CA SER A 21 19.29 -17.28 19.36
C SER A 21 19.06 -17.52 17.86
N ASP A 22 19.32 -18.74 17.39
CA ASP A 22 19.11 -19.11 15.99
C ASP A 22 17.64 -18.96 15.57
N LEU A 23 16.70 -19.33 16.46
CA LEU A 23 15.26 -19.19 16.23
C LEU A 23 14.83 -17.73 16.08
N GLU A 24 15.34 -16.83 16.94
CA GLU A 24 15.03 -15.40 16.87
C GLU A 24 15.59 -14.76 15.58
N LEU A 25 16.80 -15.19 15.18
CA LEU A 25 17.43 -14.71 13.96
C LEU A 25 16.64 -15.13 12.71
N ASP A 26 16.18 -16.38 12.66
CA ASP A 26 15.38 -16.88 11.55
C ASP A 26 13.98 -16.26 11.51
N TRP A 27 13.36 -16.05 12.67
CA TRP A 27 12.11 -15.30 12.76
C TRP A 27 12.27 -13.86 12.23
N LEU A 28 13.34 -13.16 12.60
CA LEU A 28 13.66 -11.83 12.08
C LEU A 28 13.88 -11.82 10.56
N ARG A 29 14.54 -12.86 10.03
CA ARG A 29 14.76 -13.04 8.58
C ARG A 29 13.44 -13.23 7.84
N MET A 30 12.56 -14.10 8.35
CA MET A 30 11.25 -14.34 7.75
C MET A 30 10.39 -13.08 7.80
N LYS A 31 10.26 -12.45 8.97
CA LYS A 31 9.47 -11.22 9.12
C LYS A 31 9.99 -10.05 8.28
N ALA A 32 11.31 -9.92 8.14
CA ALA A 32 11.90 -8.90 7.28
C ALA A 32 11.61 -9.17 5.80
N ARG A 33 11.71 -10.45 5.40
CA ARG A 33 11.33 -10.89 4.05
C ARG A 33 9.88 -10.53 3.81
N ASP A 34 8.96 -10.94 4.66
CA ASP A 34 7.52 -10.71 4.52
C ASP A 34 7.12 -9.24 4.53
N ALA A 35 7.82 -8.39 5.28
CA ALA A 35 7.62 -6.94 5.21
C ALA A 35 8.31 -6.29 3.99
N GLY A 36 9.14 -7.02 3.23
CA GLY A 36 9.88 -6.51 2.08
C GLY A 36 10.93 -5.46 2.44
N VAL A 37 11.47 -5.50 3.66
CA VAL A 37 12.46 -4.53 4.15
C VAL A 37 13.71 -5.21 4.70
N PRO A 38 14.86 -4.52 4.74
CA PRO A 38 16.04 -5.04 5.45
C PRO A 38 15.77 -5.23 6.94
N GLN A 39 16.42 -6.22 7.56
CA GLN A 39 16.27 -6.52 9.01
C GLN A 39 16.53 -5.29 9.90
N SER A 40 17.52 -4.47 9.56
CA SER A 40 17.83 -3.24 10.31
C SER A 40 16.72 -2.18 10.21
N VAL A 41 15.94 -2.18 9.14
CA VAL A 41 14.77 -1.30 8.97
C VAL A 41 13.59 -1.87 9.73
N LEU A 42 13.37 -3.19 9.66
CA LEU A 42 12.35 -3.90 10.44
C LEU A 42 12.51 -3.61 11.94
N ILE A 43 13.67 -3.95 12.50
CA ILE A 43 13.97 -3.77 13.94
C ILE A 43 13.76 -2.32 14.33
N ARG A 44 14.32 -1.37 13.56
CA ARG A 44 14.18 0.06 13.85
C ARG A 44 12.74 0.54 13.81
N ARG A 45 11.92 0.04 12.88
CA ARG A 45 10.51 0.42 12.80
C ARG A 45 9.74 -0.14 13.99
N LEU A 46 9.93 -1.42 14.30
CA LEU A 46 9.32 -2.07 15.45
C LEU A 46 9.70 -1.38 16.77
N THR A 47 10.99 -1.11 17.00
CA THR A 47 11.46 -0.47 18.24
C THR A 47 11.05 0.98 18.39
N LEU A 48 10.80 1.69 17.28
CA LEU A 48 10.33 3.08 17.29
C LEU A 48 8.81 3.20 17.11
N GLY A 49 8.05 2.10 17.19
CA GLY A 49 6.60 2.08 17.02
C GLY A 49 6.11 2.56 15.64
N LYS A 50 6.94 2.44 14.61
CA LYS A 50 6.60 2.85 13.25
C LYS A 50 5.97 1.69 12.49
N PRO A 51 4.90 1.93 11.71
CA PRO A 51 4.25 0.88 10.95
C PRO A 51 5.22 0.27 9.93
N LEU A 52 5.10 -1.03 9.70
CA LEU A 52 5.79 -1.70 8.61
C LEU A 52 5.11 -1.36 7.29
N PRO A 53 5.88 -1.26 6.18
CA PRO A 53 5.25 -1.07 4.88
C PRO A 53 4.37 -2.28 4.58
N THR A 54 3.13 -2.01 4.18
CA THR A 54 2.21 -3.05 3.72
C THR A 54 2.67 -3.54 2.37
N ARG A 55 2.72 -4.87 2.19
CA ARG A 55 2.98 -5.45 0.88
C ARG A 55 1.74 -5.24 0.01
N ILE A 56 1.86 -4.37 -0.97
CA ILE A 56 0.86 -4.22 -2.03
C ILE A 56 1.05 -5.39 -2.99
N SER A 57 -0.02 -6.13 -3.29
CA SER A 57 0.04 -7.23 -4.26
C SER A 57 0.48 -6.70 -5.64
N LYS A 58 1.11 -7.56 -6.47
CA LYS A 58 1.50 -7.15 -7.84
C LYS A 58 0.29 -6.68 -8.66
N ILE A 59 -0.87 -7.30 -8.42
CA ILE A 59 -2.14 -6.96 -9.09
C ILE A 59 -2.56 -5.56 -8.64
N SER A 60 -2.64 -5.30 -7.34
CA SER A 60 -3.02 -3.99 -6.79
C SER A 60 -2.08 -2.88 -7.27
N LEU A 61 -0.76 -3.14 -7.34
CA LEU A 61 0.20 -2.18 -7.86
C LEU A 61 -0.06 -1.84 -9.34
N LYS A 62 -0.32 -2.85 -10.17
CA LYS A 62 -0.65 -2.64 -11.59
C LYS A 62 -1.97 -1.88 -11.74
N THR A 63 -2.97 -2.20 -10.92
CA THR A 63 -4.24 -1.48 -10.88
C THR A 63 -4.04 -0.01 -10.51
N TYR A 64 -3.25 0.31 -9.48
CA TYR A 64 -2.95 1.70 -9.13
C TYR A 64 -2.19 2.45 -10.23
N GLN A 65 -1.29 1.77 -10.94
CA GLN A 65 -0.59 2.38 -12.09
C GLN A 65 -1.56 2.72 -13.22
N GLU A 66 -2.47 1.83 -13.58
CA GLU A 66 -3.46 2.09 -14.62
C GLU A 66 -4.44 3.19 -14.21
N LEU A 67 -4.90 3.21 -12.96
CA LEU A 67 -5.72 4.30 -12.42
C LEU A 67 -4.98 5.65 -12.48
N SER A 68 -3.68 5.68 -12.15
CA SER A 68 -2.86 6.89 -12.26
C SER A 68 -2.73 7.38 -13.70
N ARG A 69 -2.59 6.47 -14.68
CA ARG A 69 -2.55 6.81 -16.10
C ARG A 69 -3.87 7.41 -16.58
N ILE A 70 -4.99 6.80 -16.20
CA ILE A 70 -6.34 7.31 -16.52
C ILE A 70 -6.52 8.72 -15.93
N GLY A 71 -6.18 8.91 -14.65
CA GLY A 71 -6.29 10.22 -14.00
C GLY A 71 -5.42 11.30 -14.65
N ASN A 72 -4.20 10.95 -15.08
CA ASN A 72 -3.32 11.87 -15.80
C ASN A 72 -3.87 12.26 -17.18
N ASN A 73 -4.48 11.31 -17.90
CA ASN A 73 -5.10 11.59 -19.19
C ASN A 73 -6.32 12.49 -19.03
N LEU A 74 -7.16 12.24 -18.01
CA LEU A 74 -8.30 13.08 -17.68
C LEU A 74 -7.86 14.51 -17.31
N ASN A 75 -6.82 14.65 -16.48
CA ASN A 75 -6.28 15.95 -16.11
C ASN A 75 -5.74 16.73 -17.32
N GLN A 76 -5.11 16.05 -18.28
CA GLN A 76 -4.67 16.67 -19.53
C GLN A 76 -5.85 17.15 -20.37
N LEU A 77 -6.91 16.35 -20.48
CA LEU A 77 -8.11 16.71 -21.20
C LEU A 77 -8.82 17.91 -20.57
N SER A 78 -9.00 17.91 -19.24
CA SER A 78 -9.58 19.04 -18.52
C SER A 78 -8.75 20.33 -18.71
N LYS A 79 -7.42 20.23 -18.67
CA LYS A 79 -6.54 21.37 -18.94
C LYS A 79 -6.69 21.89 -20.36
N ALA A 80 -6.75 21.00 -21.35
CA ALA A 80 -6.94 21.38 -22.75
C ALA A 80 -8.29 22.07 -22.97
N SER A 81 -9.38 21.54 -22.39
CA SER A 81 -10.71 22.15 -22.43
C SER A 81 -10.73 23.53 -21.76
N ASN A 82 -10.17 23.64 -20.56
CA ASN A 82 -10.11 24.92 -19.84
C ASN A 82 -9.26 25.95 -20.58
N ALA A 83 -8.17 25.53 -21.22
CA ALA A 83 -7.35 26.40 -22.05
C ALA A 83 -8.12 26.88 -23.30
N ALA A 84 -8.86 26.00 -23.98
CA ALA A 84 -9.67 26.35 -25.14
C ALA A 84 -10.79 27.35 -24.78
N ILE A 85 -11.52 27.10 -23.70
CA ILE A 85 -12.56 28.01 -23.18
C ILE A 85 -11.97 29.38 -22.85
N LYS A 86 -10.80 29.41 -22.18
CA LYS A 86 -10.12 30.66 -21.84
C LYS A 86 -9.66 31.45 -23.06
N MET A 87 -9.34 30.76 -24.16
CA MET A 87 -8.99 31.37 -25.44
C MET A 87 -10.23 31.76 -26.28
N GLY A 88 -11.45 31.56 -25.77
CA GLY A 88 -12.69 31.85 -26.49
C GLY A 88 -12.99 30.87 -27.64
N CYS A 89 -12.26 29.76 -27.69
CA CYS A 89 -12.48 28.69 -28.66
C CYS A 89 -13.41 27.63 -28.08
N GLN A 90 -14.18 26.95 -28.93
CA GLN A 90 -14.91 25.78 -28.47
C GLN A 90 -13.93 24.69 -28.05
N PRO A 91 -14.16 24.04 -26.89
CA PRO A 91 -13.29 22.96 -26.43
C PRO A 91 -13.30 21.81 -27.46
N PRO A 92 -12.13 21.24 -27.80
CA PRO A 92 -12.00 20.21 -28.83
C PRO A 92 -12.34 18.82 -28.26
N VAL A 93 -13.38 18.74 -27.43
CA VAL A 93 -13.71 17.53 -26.69
C VAL A 93 -15.12 17.11 -27.03
N ASP A 94 -15.20 16.00 -27.74
CA ASP A 94 -16.44 15.31 -28.03
C ASP A 94 -17.01 14.70 -26.75
N SER A 95 -18.23 15.08 -26.40
CA SER A 95 -18.94 14.59 -25.22
C SER A 95 -19.18 13.07 -25.28
N GLN A 96 -19.20 12.48 -26.47
CA GLN A 96 -19.31 11.04 -26.67
C GLN A 96 -18.11 10.28 -26.08
N ILE A 97 -16.88 10.71 -26.41
CA ILE A 97 -15.65 10.07 -25.92
C ILE A 97 -15.53 10.19 -24.39
N LEU A 98 -16.01 11.30 -23.83
CA LEU A 98 -16.01 11.51 -22.39
C LEU A 98 -16.95 10.56 -21.66
N ASN A 99 -18.14 10.33 -22.22
CA ASN A 99 -19.13 9.40 -21.68
C ASN A 99 -18.66 7.95 -21.79
N GLU A 100 -18.03 7.57 -22.91
CA GLU A 100 -17.42 6.23 -23.05
C GLU A 100 -16.31 5.99 -22.01
N LEU A 101 -15.45 6.98 -21.77
CA LEU A 101 -14.42 6.88 -20.73
C LEU A 101 -15.04 6.74 -19.33
N LEU A 102 -16.10 7.51 -19.04
CA LEU A 102 -16.84 7.43 -17.78
C LEU A 102 -17.44 6.03 -17.56
N ASP A 103 -18.01 5.43 -18.60
CA ASP A 103 -18.56 4.08 -18.56
C ASP A 103 -17.48 3.02 -18.29
N VAL A 104 -16.32 3.15 -18.92
CA VAL A 104 -15.18 2.25 -18.68
C VAL A 104 -14.68 2.37 -17.24
N VAL A 105 -14.55 3.60 -16.71
CA VAL A 105 -14.14 3.81 -15.31
C VAL A 105 -15.17 3.24 -14.34
N ASN A 106 -16.46 3.48 -14.56
CA ASN A 106 -17.53 2.93 -13.72
C ASN A 106 -17.61 1.39 -13.79
N LYS A 107 -17.30 0.79 -14.94
CA LYS A 107 -17.22 -0.67 -15.09
C LYS A 107 -16.06 -1.24 -14.28
N VAL A 108 -14.87 -0.65 -14.40
CA VAL A 108 -13.69 -1.08 -13.63
C VAL A 108 -13.91 -0.87 -12.13
N GLY A 109 -14.55 0.24 -11.74
CA GLY A 109 -14.95 0.50 -10.35
C GLY A 109 -15.85 -0.59 -9.79
N ARG A 110 -16.92 -0.95 -10.52
CA ARG A 110 -17.84 -2.03 -10.12
C ARG A 110 -17.16 -3.40 -10.02
N GLN A 111 -16.27 -3.73 -10.95
CA GLN A 111 -15.52 -4.99 -10.93
C GLN A 111 -14.57 -5.07 -9.73
N LEU A 112 -14.00 -3.95 -9.31
CA LEU A 112 -13.14 -3.91 -8.14
C LEU A 112 -13.94 -4.05 -6.84
N THR A 113 -15.10 -3.39 -6.73
CA THR A 113 -15.99 -3.53 -5.57
C THR A 113 -16.48 -4.97 -5.41
N SER A 114 -16.92 -5.62 -6.50
CA SER A 114 -17.40 -7.01 -6.41
C SER A 114 -16.32 -8.01 -6.01
N LEU A 115 -15.03 -7.69 -6.16
CA LEU A 115 -13.94 -8.54 -5.69
C LEU A 115 -13.66 -8.36 -4.20
N ILE A 116 -14.00 -7.20 -3.61
CA ILE A 116 -13.81 -6.93 -2.19
C ILE A 116 -14.87 -7.66 -1.36
N ASP A 117 -16.11 -7.74 -1.87
CA ASP A 117 -17.21 -8.43 -1.21
C ASP A 117 -17.01 -9.97 -1.09
N CYS A 118 -16.02 -10.55 -1.78
CA CYS A 118 -15.73 -11.99 -1.71
C CYS A 118 -14.66 -12.38 -0.68
N ASP A 119 -13.93 -11.41 -0.11
CA ASP A 119 -12.82 -11.68 0.82
C ASP A 119 -13.25 -11.55 2.30
N GLU A 120 -14.47 -11.07 2.61
CA GLU A 120 -14.93 -10.86 4.00
C GLU A 120 -15.49 -12.11 4.71
N ASP A 121 -15.76 -13.21 3.99
CA ASP A 121 -16.42 -14.41 4.56
C ASP A 121 -15.45 -15.48 5.13
N SER A 122 -14.18 -15.16 5.41
CA SER A 122 -13.17 -16.19 5.75
C SER A 122 -12.43 -16.04 7.09
N GLU A 123 -13.04 -15.40 8.09
CA GLU A 123 -12.59 -15.52 9.49
C GLU A 123 -13.76 -15.67 10.49
N GLU A 124 -14.50 -16.79 10.40
CA GLU A 124 -15.08 -17.40 11.62
C GLU A 124 -13.95 -18.13 12.33
N LEU A 125 -13.29 -17.46 13.28
CA LEU A 125 -12.39 -18.12 14.21
C LEU A 125 -13.26 -18.89 15.22
N GLU A 126 -13.23 -20.22 15.12
CA GLU A 126 -13.73 -21.12 16.16
C GLU A 126 -13.06 -20.77 17.49
N GLU A 127 -13.84 -20.15 18.38
CA GLU A 127 -13.46 -19.89 19.76
C GLU A 127 -13.75 -21.16 20.57
N ASP A 128 -12.86 -22.15 20.51
CA ASP A 128 -12.92 -23.33 21.38
C ASP A 128 -11.52 -23.93 21.62
N SER A 129 -10.91 -23.60 22.76
CA SER A 129 -10.56 -24.60 23.78
C SER A 129 -10.03 -23.90 25.04
N VAL A 130 -10.85 -23.97 26.08
CA VAL A 130 -10.47 -23.76 27.49
C VAL A 130 -9.29 -24.67 27.83
N ASP A 131 -8.15 -24.09 28.24
CA ASP A 131 -7.08 -24.86 28.88
C ASP A 131 -7.03 -24.48 30.36
N ASP A 132 -7.65 -25.36 31.12
CA ASP A 132 -7.77 -25.40 32.57
C ASP A 132 -6.41 -25.79 33.18
N TRP A 133 -5.66 -24.81 33.66
CA TRP A 133 -4.45 -25.07 34.43
C TRP A 133 -4.85 -25.36 35.89
N GLU A 134 -5.31 -26.58 36.16
CA GLU A 134 -5.33 -27.10 37.53
C GLU A 134 -3.88 -27.29 37.99
N ALA A 135 -3.42 -26.37 38.83
CA ALA A 135 -2.19 -26.54 39.59
C ALA A 135 -2.46 -27.52 40.75
N GLU A 136 -2.16 -28.80 40.56
CA GLU A 136 -2.00 -29.72 41.69
C GLU A 136 -0.67 -29.42 42.40
N GLU A 137 -0.77 -28.95 43.65
CA GLU A 137 0.32 -28.96 44.62
C GLU A 137 0.65 -30.41 45.02
N GLY A 138 1.92 -30.78 44.92
CA GLY A 138 2.50 -32.02 45.45
C GLY A 138 3.96 -31.85 45.77
#